data_AF-A0A0A2SXU1-F1
#
_entry.id   AF-A0A0A2SXU1-F1
#
_cell.length_a   1.000
_cell.length_b   1.000
_cell.length_c   1.000
_cell.angle_alpha   90.00
_cell.angle_beta   90.00
_cell.angle_gamma   90.00
#
_symmetry.space_group_name_H-M   'P 1'
#
loop_
_entity.id
_entity.type
_entity.pdbx_description
1 polymer ?
#
loop_
_entity_poly.entity_id
_entity_poly.type
_entity_poly.pdbx_seq_one_letter_code
_entity_poly.pdbx_strand_id
1 'polypeptide(L)'
;MPHNKFECEIRHEHYFKLKSKEMTLGQVAAYPFKKIFDVVTGLPSYLVGRILALVIFNPLVLVNPEKDDFQYKQSKKNPDELHFEDFAVINVTDKPSLITRIIRNYAIKLHNTLPYVPEFITNFLKKEVLRIKAADKQKCQELLGRLSLQLNGISLTNESIIPLDPEAIFFKGTEFIDPQLRDKFFKAVNELVNKRKDSDGQFDITKNTKKIRFFNLETRDGSVLDSAEIAAPGEAEKPYKDRTFVITCMPRSNNFTAWLKRHRMYANEIGTTYVSFNYRGVERSLGLIWNQNDMVRDAVAQAERLLALGVKPENIAFQGECLGAAIATMAAAKMHEDGYKVKLFNTRSFRSASKVLLYKILPAENASLYNPVNWLRYLGAALFIVIGIPLLKITKWNMNAAEAYDSIPEEDKDFLNAKNDPIVEESHASMFSYIKERHDKLQQAYENGTATEEELIELKNIGDVEPHKFTLNKEYDDTKKKVNIHTCPLQMLARDGSDNPCEDNAHRYQIGFFRRAFHKTEEAHTAPSFAPVG
;
A
#
# COMPACT_ATOMS: atom_id res chain seq x y z
N MET A 1 28.03 9.02 4.44
CA MET A 1 26.69 8.45 4.66
C MET A 1 26.06 9.18 5.82
N PRO A 2 24.82 9.68 5.72
CA PRO A 2 24.14 10.28 6.86
C PRO A 2 24.10 9.25 8.00
N HIS A 3 24.59 9.63 9.18
CA HIS A 3 24.50 8.80 10.40
C HIS A 3 23.06 8.30 10.59
N ASN A 4 22.90 7.05 11.04
CA ASN A 4 21.62 6.36 11.21
C ASN A 4 20.60 7.25 11.93
N LYS A 5 19.77 7.96 11.17
CA LYS A 5 18.79 8.95 11.68
C LYS A 5 17.51 8.29 12.21
N PHE A 6 17.41 6.98 12.05
CA PHE A 6 16.25 6.19 12.42
C PHE A 6 16.64 5.19 13.49
N GLU A 7 15.90 5.24 14.59
CA GLU A 7 15.95 4.23 15.63
C GLU A 7 14.60 3.54 15.70
N CYS A 8 14.64 2.21 15.69
CA CYS A 8 13.48 1.37 15.87
C CYS A 8 13.68 0.48 17.10
N GLU A 9 12.76 0.59 18.05
CA GLU A 9 12.68 -0.28 19.21
C GLU A 9 11.88 -1.53 18.83
N ILE A 10 12.52 -2.70 18.93
CA ILE A 10 11.85 -3.99 18.80
C ILE A 10 11.34 -4.36 20.20
N ARG A 11 10.05 -4.17 20.46
CA ARG A 11 9.45 -4.50 21.76
C ARG A 11 9.27 -6.01 21.93
N HIS A 12 8.74 -6.61 20.89
CA HIS A 12 8.56 -8.05 20.71
C HIS A 12 8.88 -8.37 19.24
N GLU A 13 9.14 -9.63 18.90
CA GLU A 13 9.51 -10.07 17.53
C GLU A 13 8.59 -9.58 16.41
N HIS A 14 7.35 -9.21 16.75
CA HIS A 14 6.30 -8.79 15.82
C HIS A 14 5.73 -7.39 16.14
N TYR A 15 6.39 -6.60 17.00
CA TYR A 15 5.98 -5.23 17.32
C TYR A 15 7.16 -4.26 17.26
N PHE A 16 7.11 -3.38 16.28
CA PHE A 16 8.13 -2.36 16.01
C PHE A 16 7.61 -1.00 16.45
N LYS A 17 8.48 -0.20 17.07
CA LYS A 17 8.17 1.19 17.43
C LYS A 17 9.25 2.11 16.89
N LEU A 18 8.85 3.09 16.07
CA LEU A 18 9.76 4.13 15.61
C LEU A 18 9.94 5.15 16.73
N LYS A 19 11.20 5.41 17.11
CA LYS A 19 11.47 6.46 18.09
C LYS A 19 11.16 7.82 17.49
N SER A 20 10.54 8.68 18.30
CA SER A 20 10.36 10.09 17.96
C SER A 20 11.74 10.74 17.81
N LYS A 21 11.88 11.62 16.83
CA LYS A 21 13.10 12.42 16.69
C LYS A 21 13.31 13.22 17.98
N GLU A 22 14.50 13.11 18.57
CA GLU A 22 14.86 13.93 19.72
C GLU A 22 14.71 15.41 19.35
N MET A 23 14.00 16.14 20.19
CA MET A 23 13.78 17.56 19.99
C MET A 23 14.95 18.31 20.62
N THR A 24 15.55 19.21 19.85
CA THR A 24 16.48 20.21 20.41
C THR A 24 15.77 21.06 21.45
N LEU A 25 16.52 21.66 22.37
CA LEU A 25 15.97 22.50 23.45
C LEU A 25 15.08 23.64 22.91
N GLY A 26 15.48 24.25 21.79
CA GLY A 26 14.67 25.25 21.08
C GLY A 26 13.39 24.68 20.47
N GLN A 27 13.43 23.46 19.92
CA GLN A 27 12.23 22.78 19.43
C GLN A 27 11.27 22.44 20.57
N VAL A 28 11.78 22.02 21.74
CA VAL A 28 10.96 21.76 22.94
C VAL A 28 10.25 23.05 23.37
N ALA A 29 10.97 24.17 23.44
CA ALA A 29 10.40 25.47 23.80
C ALA A 29 9.35 25.96 22.78
N ALA A 30 9.59 25.77 21.49
CA ALA A 30 8.67 26.16 20.42
C ALA A 30 7.49 25.18 20.23
N TYR A 31 7.59 23.95 20.76
CA TYR A 31 6.62 22.88 20.49
C TYR A 31 5.18 23.24 20.87
N PRO A 32 4.88 23.85 22.04
CA PRO A 32 3.51 24.22 22.38
C PRO A 32 2.92 25.23 21.39
N PHE A 33 3.69 26.24 21.00
CA PHE A 33 3.26 27.27 20.04
C PHE A 33 3.04 26.67 18.66
N LYS A 34 3.96 25.82 18.19
CA LYS A 34 3.82 25.10 16.93
C LYS A 34 2.56 24.22 16.96
N LYS A 35 2.28 23.53 18.06
CA LYS A 35 1.06 22.72 18.19
C LYS A 35 -0.21 23.55 18.15
N ILE A 36 -0.25 24.69 18.85
CA ILE A 36 -1.40 25.60 18.77
C ILE A 36 -1.59 26.09 17.34
N PHE A 37 -0.51 26.50 16.67
CA PHE A 37 -0.54 26.92 15.28
C PHE A 37 -1.00 25.80 14.34
N ASP A 38 -0.50 24.58 14.51
CA ASP A 38 -0.91 23.38 13.76
C ASP A 38 -2.40 23.05 14.01
N VAL A 39 -2.91 23.28 15.22
CA VAL A 39 -4.34 23.10 15.54
C VAL A 39 -5.20 24.15 14.83
N VAL A 40 -4.80 25.42 14.86
CA VAL A 40 -5.53 26.53 14.24
C VAL A 40 -5.50 26.41 12.71
N THR A 41 -4.32 26.25 12.13
CA THR A 41 -4.16 26.08 10.68
C THR A 41 -4.70 24.74 10.20
N GLY A 42 -4.73 23.73 11.07
CA GLY A 42 -5.32 22.43 10.80
C GLY A 42 -6.84 22.40 10.98
N LEU A 43 -7.48 23.43 11.54
CA LEU A 43 -8.92 23.43 11.81
C LEU A 43 -9.78 23.11 10.57
N PRO A 44 -9.50 23.67 9.37
CA PRO A 44 -10.20 23.26 8.15
C PRO A 44 -10.01 21.76 7.84
N SER A 45 -8.79 21.22 8.01
CA SER A 45 -8.54 19.78 7.90
C SER A 45 -9.26 18.97 8.97
N TYR A 46 -9.44 19.49 10.19
CA TYR A 46 -10.20 18.81 11.25
C TYR A 46 -11.71 18.82 10.99
N LEU A 47 -12.25 19.87 10.38
CA LEU A 47 -13.69 19.94 10.07
C LEU A 47 -14.03 19.17 8.80
N VAL A 48 -13.25 19.40 7.75
CA VAL A 48 -13.56 18.92 6.39
C VAL A 48 -12.74 17.69 6.04
N GLY A 49 -11.51 17.58 6.54
CA GLY A 49 -10.58 16.51 6.16
C GLY A 49 -11.06 15.11 6.51
N ARG A 50 -11.87 14.95 7.58
CA ARG A 50 -12.49 13.64 7.87
C ARG A 50 -13.57 13.27 6.86
N ILE A 51 -14.38 14.24 6.43
CA ILE A 51 -15.38 14.04 5.38
C ILE A 51 -14.66 13.69 4.07
N LEU A 52 -13.61 14.43 3.72
CA LEU A 52 -12.78 14.13 2.55
C LEU A 52 -12.10 12.76 2.64
N ALA A 53 -11.61 12.34 3.81
CA ALA A 53 -11.10 10.99 4.00
C ALA A 53 -12.15 9.91 3.68
N LEU A 54 -13.40 10.12 4.10
CA LEU A 54 -14.50 9.21 3.80
C LEU A 54 -14.87 9.22 2.30
N VAL A 55 -14.83 10.38 1.64
CA VAL A 55 -15.20 10.53 0.23
C VAL A 55 -14.11 10.05 -0.72
N ILE A 56 -12.84 10.34 -0.42
CA ILE A 56 -11.68 10.06 -1.28
C ILE A 56 -11.16 8.64 -1.02
N PHE A 57 -10.92 8.30 0.25
CA PHE A 57 -10.28 7.04 0.64
C PHE A 57 -11.27 5.95 1.09
N ASN A 58 -12.36 6.36 1.76
CA ASN A 58 -13.41 5.50 2.30
C ASN A 58 -12.88 4.34 3.17
N PRO A 59 -12.26 4.63 4.33
CA PRO A 59 -11.70 3.60 5.23
C PRO A 59 -12.76 2.74 5.93
N LEU A 60 -14.05 3.11 5.86
CA LEU A 60 -15.13 2.42 6.59
C LEU A 60 -15.79 1.33 5.75
N VAL A 61 -15.89 1.53 4.43
CA VAL A 61 -16.49 0.57 3.51
C VAL A 61 -15.38 -0.02 2.66
N LEU A 62 -15.00 -1.24 3.01
CA LEU A 62 -13.95 -1.99 2.35
C LEU A 62 -14.59 -3.04 1.45
N VAL A 63 -14.02 -3.24 0.26
CA VAL A 63 -14.51 -4.21 -0.73
C VAL A 63 -14.43 -5.63 -0.17
N ASN A 64 -13.34 -5.94 0.52
CA ASN A 64 -13.07 -7.26 1.10
C ASN A 64 -12.70 -7.11 2.57
N PRO A 65 -13.66 -6.88 3.48
CA PRO A 65 -13.36 -6.63 4.88
C PRO A 65 -12.64 -7.81 5.53
N GLU A 66 -11.78 -7.50 6.50
CA GLU A 66 -11.03 -8.48 7.27
C GLU A 66 -11.97 -9.45 7.98
N LYS A 67 -11.77 -10.75 7.74
CA LYS A 67 -12.45 -11.90 8.37
C LYS A 67 -11.53 -12.58 9.38
N ASP A 68 -12.11 -13.36 10.29
CA ASP A 68 -11.34 -14.16 11.26
C ASP A 68 -10.48 -15.24 10.60
N ASP A 69 -10.97 -15.80 9.49
CA ASP A 69 -10.31 -16.81 8.69
C ASP A 69 -10.32 -16.38 7.23
N PHE A 70 -9.15 -16.34 6.63
CA PHE A 70 -8.96 -16.12 5.21
C PHE A 70 -8.42 -17.35 4.54
N GLN A 71 -9.07 -17.77 3.46
CA GLN A 71 -8.57 -18.84 2.60
C GLN A 71 -8.30 -18.26 1.22
N TYR A 72 -7.04 -18.29 0.84
CA TYR A 72 -6.57 -17.84 -0.47
C TYR A 72 -6.47 -19.07 -1.35
N LYS A 73 -7.59 -19.38 -2.01
CA LYS A 73 -7.70 -20.54 -2.89
C LYS A 73 -7.56 -20.15 -4.35
N GLN A 74 -7.12 -21.09 -5.16
CA GLN A 74 -7.30 -21.00 -6.58
C GLN A 74 -8.78 -21.01 -6.93
N SER A 75 -9.21 -20.05 -7.75
CA SER A 75 -10.59 -20.03 -8.24
C SER A 75 -10.76 -21.17 -9.25
N LYS A 76 -11.69 -22.10 -8.98
CA LYS A 76 -12.03 -23.18 -9.93
C LYS A 76 -12.58 -22.64 -11.26
N LYS A 77 -13.26 -21.48 -11.22
CA LYS A 77 -13.91 -20.88 -12.39
C LYS A 77 -12.94 -20.06 -13.23
N ASN A 78 -12.02 -19.35 -12.58
CA ASN A 78 -11.06 -18.47 -13.20
C ASN A 78 -9.68 -18.75 -12.56
N PRO A 79 -9.03 -19.87 -12.91
CA PRO A 79 -7.73 -20.18 -12.34
C PRO A 79 -6.74 -19.06 -12.69
N ASP A 80 -5.99 -18.60 -11.69
CA ASP A 80 -4.91 -17.65 -11.86
C ASP A 80 -3.63 -18.46 -12.11
N GLU A 81 -3.12 -18.50 -13.34
CA GLU A 81 -2.00 -19.38 -13.73
C GLU A 81 -0.73 -19.17 -12.90
N LEU A 82 -0.57 -17.96 -12.35
CA LEU A 82 0.55 -17.59 -11.51
C LEU A 82 0.33 -17.95 -10.02
N HIS A 83 -0.87 -18.42 -9.65
CA HIS A 83 -1.15 -18.92 -8.30
C HIS A 83 -0.56 -20.30 -8.13
N PHE A 84 0.44 -20.39 -7.27
CA PHE A 84 1.24 -21.58 -7.09
C PHE A 84 0.96 -22.31 -5.77
N GLU A 85 0.29 -21.68 -4.78
CA GLU A 85 -0.10 -22.36 -3.54
C GLU A 85 -1.34 -21.77 -2.88
N ASP A 86 -2.25 -22.64 -2.43
CA ASP A 86 -3.36 -22.28 -1.55
C ASP A 86 -2.85 -22.08 -0.12
N PHE A 87 -3.32 -21.04 0.57
CA PHE A 87 -2.94 -20.80 1.97
C PHE A 87 -4.05 -20.17 2.79
N ALA A 88 -3.92 -20.24 4.12
CA ALA A 88 -4.84 -19.61 5.06
C ALA A 88 -4.18 -18.69 6.06
N VAL A 89 -4.90 -17.65 6.44
CA VAL A 89 -4.52 -16.71 7.50
C VAL A 89 -5.60 -16.74 8.58
N ILE A 90 -5.20 -17.13 9.79
CA ILE A 90 -6.06 -17.20 10.96
C ILE A 90 -5.74 -16.00 11.86
N ASN A 91 -6.74 -15.15 12.07
CA ASN A 91 -6.64 -14.05 13.01
C ASN A 91 -6.82 -14.54 14.44
N VAL A 92 -5.82 -14.27 15.27
CA VAL A 92 -5.80 -14.63 16.70
C VAL A 92 -6.68 -13.69 17.52
N THR A 93 -6.76 -12.42 17.12
CA THR A 93 -7.51 -11.39 17.85
C THR A 93 -8.85 -11.13 17.20
N ASP A 94 -9.86 -10.81 18.00
CA ASP A 94 -11.16 -10.41 17.46
C ASP A 94 -11.07 -9.08 16.73
N LYS A 95 -11.90 -8.93 15.70
CA LYS A 95 -12.07 -7.63 15.03
C LYS A 95 -12.75 -6.66 16.00
N PRO A 96 -12.18 -5.47 16.28
CA PRO A 96 -12.86 -4.49 17.11
C PRO A 96 -14.15 -4.05 16.44
N SER A 97 -15.21 -3.83 17.23
CA SER A 97 -16.46 -3.26 16.70
C SER A 97 -16.20 -1.88 16.08
N LEU A 98 -17.02 -1.49 15.11
CA LEU A 98 -16.88 -0.21 14.40
C LEU A 98 -16.80 0.98 15.38
N ILE A 99 -17.66 1.01 16.39
CA ILE A 99 -17.70 2.06 17.42
C ILE A 99 -16.41 2.07 18.24
N THR A 100 -15.97 0.90 18.73
CA THR A 100 -14.73 0.77 19.50
C THR A 100 -13.53 1.27 18.69
N ARG A 101 -13.48 0.92 17.40
CA ARG A 101 -12.44 1.37 16.48
C ARG A 101 -12.46 2.90 16.32
N ILE A 102 -13.64 3.49 16.11
CA ILE A 102 -13.79 4.95 16.01
C ILE A 102 -13.27 5.63 17.29
N ILE A 103 -13.72 5.17 18.46
CA ILE A 103 -13.31 5.75 19.76
C ILE A 103 -11.79 5.65 19.93
N ARG A 104 -11.20 4.48 19.67
CA ARG A 104 -9.75 4.27 19.73
C ARG A 104 -8.98 5.22 18.82
N ASN A 105 -9.43 5.36 17.58
CA ASN A 105 -8.77 6.19 16.59
C ASN A 105 -8.81 7.68 16.99
N TYR A 106 -9.92 8.17 17.53
CA TYR A 106 -10.01 9.52 18.09
C TYR A 106 -9.15 9.67 19.35
N ALA A 107 -9.13 8.68 20.24
CA ALA A 107 -8.30 8.70 21.44
C ALA A 107 -6.80 8.79 21.12
N ILE A 108 -6.29 8.00 20.17
CA ILE A 108 -4.90 8.10 19.69
C ILE A 108 -4.63 9.50 19.16
N LYS A 109 -5.52 10.02 18.31
CA LYS A 109 -5.33 11.35 17.72
C LYS A 109 -5.30 12.43 18.81
N LEU A 110 -6.23 12.38 19.76
CA LEU A 110 -6.31 13.33 20.86
C LEU A 110 -5.04 13.29 21.70
N HIS A 111 -4.60 12.09 22.06
CA HIS A 111 -3.37 11.85 22.81
C HIS A 111 -2.13 12.43 22.10
N ASN A 112 -2.04 12.29 20.78
CA ASN A 112 -0.87 12.72 20.01
C ASN A 112 -0.93 14.18 19.54
N THR A 113 -2.11 14.80 19.60
CA THR A 113 -2.31 16.19 19.16
C THR A 113 -2.18 17.18 20.31
N LEU A 114 -2.72 16.85 21.49
CA LEU A 114 -2.69 17.75 22.63
C LEU A 114 -1.33 17.67 23.36
N PRO A 115 -0.60 18.79 23.49
CA PRO A 115 0.73 18.79 24.11
C PRO A 115 0.70 18.44 25.61
N TYR A 116 -0.44 18.63 26.27
CA TYR A 116 -0.62 18.39 27.71
C TYR A 116 -1.95 17.71 27.97
N VAL A 117 -2.09 16.44 27.58
CA VAL A 117 -3.20 15.62 28.09
C VAL A 117 -2.89 15.27 29.54
N PRO A 118 -3.73 15.65 30.52
CA PRO A 118 -3.54 15.29 31.92
C PRO A 118 -3.21 13.81 32.09
N GLU A 119 -2.30 13.48 33.00
CA GLU A 119 -1.79 12.12 33.17
C GLU A 119 -2.91 11.11 33.44
N PHE A 120 -3.94 11.49 34.21
CA PHE A 120 -5.09 10.64 34.47
C PHE A 120 -5.88 10.29 33.20
N ILE A 121 -6.05 11.23 32.26
CA ILE A 121 -6.69 10.99 30.97
C ILE A 121 -5.80 10.09 30.12
N THR A 122 -4.50 10.36 30.08
CA THR A 122 -3.52 9.52 29.36
C THR A 122 -3.53 8.08 29.89
N ASN A 123 -3.53 7.89 31.20
CA ASN A 123 -3.57 6.59 31.84
C ASN A 123 -4.89 5.87 31.59
N PHE A 124 -6.02 6.59 31.66
CA PHE A 124 -7.33 6.07 31.27
C PHE A 124 -7.37 5.64 29.79
N LEU A 125 -6.94 6.51 28.86
CA LEU A 125 -6.89 6.20 27.44
C LEU A 125 -6.01 4.98 27.18
N LYS A 126 -4.81 4.92 27.75
CA LYS A 126 -3.89 3.78 27.58
C LYS A 126 -4.46 2.48 28.13
N LYS A 127 -5.04 2.51 29.33
CA LYS A 127 -5.51 1.31 30.05
C LYS A 127 -6.82 0.76 29.52
N GLU A 128 -7.79 1.63 29.26
CA GLU A 128 -9.17 1.24 28.96
C GLU A 128 -9.49 1.33 27.46
N VAL A 129 -9.02 2.37 26.78
CA VAL A 129 -9.43 2.63 25.39
C VAL A 129 -8.46 1.97 24.40
N LEU A 130 -7.17 2.23 24.54
CA LEU A 130 -6.12 1.84 23.60
C LEU A 130 -5.62 0.42 23.81
N ARG A 131 -5.95 -0.22 24.94
CA ARG A 131 -5.57 -1.60 25.19
C ARG A 131 -6.26 -2.51 24.18
N ILE A 132 -5.47 -3.05 23.26
CA ILE A 132 -5.89 -4.19 22.44
C ILE A 132 -6.09 -5.34 23.41
N LYS A 133 -7.29 -5.94 23.40
CA LYS A 133 -7.57 -7.08 24.27
C LYS A 133 -6.64 -8.20 23.84
N ALA A 134 -5.72 -8.56 24.72
CA ALA A 134 -4.86 -9.71 24.51
C ALA A 134 -5.72 -10.96 24.39
N ALA A 135 -5.33 -11.88 23.51
CA ALA A 135 -6.01 -13.16 23.44
C ALA A 135 -5.73 -13.93 24.74
N ASP A 136 -6.80 -14.40 25.37
CA ASP A 136 -6.71 -15.18 26.61
C ASP A 136 -6.65 -16.68 26.32
N LYS A 137 -6.56 -17.48 27.40
CA LYS A 137 -6.47 -18.94 27.31
C LYS A 137 -7.67 -19.55 26.59
N GLN A 138 -8.88 -19.04 26.83
CA GLN A 138 -10.09 -19.53 26.19
C GLN A 138 -10.02 -19.28 24.68
N LYS A 139 -9.63 -18.07 24.27
CA LYS A 139 -9.48 -17.73 22.86
C LYS A 139 -8.43 -18.62 22.17
N CYS A 140 -7.29 -18.88 22.82
CA CYS A 140 -6.30 -19.82 22.30
C CYS A 140 -6.87 -21.23 22.11
N GLN A 141 -7.71 -21.72 23.03
CA GLN A 141 -8.39 -23.01 22.90
C GLN A 141 -9.41 -23.02 21.75
N GLU A 142 -10.19 -21.94 21.60
CA GLU A 142 -11.10 -21.78 20.46
C GLU A 142 -10.34 -21.82 19.12
N LEU A 143 -9.19 -21.13 19.04
CA LEU A 143 -8.34 -21.13 17.85
C LEU A 143 -7.77 -22.51 17.53
N LEU A 144 -7.35 -23.27 18.54
CA LEU A 144 -6.92 -24.67 18.37
C LEU A 144 -8.06 -25.55 17.84
N GLY A 145 -9.28 -25.35 18.34
CA GLY A 145 -10.47 -26.03 17.82
C GLY A 145 -10.74 -25.71 16.35
N ARG A 146 -10.69 -24.42 15.98
CA ARG A 146 -10.84 -23.97 14.58
C ARG A 146 -9.77 -24.56 13.67
N LEU A 147 -8.51 -24.55 14.11
CA LEU A 147 -7.39 -25.15 13.38
C LEU A 147 -7.61 -26.65 13.19
N SER A 148 -8.02 -27.37 14.23
CA SER A 148 -8.29 -28.81 14.13
C SER A 148 -9.35 -29.12 13.08
N LEU A 149 -10.41 -28.30 13.00
CA LEU A 149 -11.46 -28.46 11.99
C LEU A 149 -10.91 -28.21 10.58
N GLN A 150 -10.16 -27.13 10.38
CA GLN A 150 -9.54 -26.81 9.08
C GLN A 150 -8.56 -27.88 8.61
N LEU A 151 -7.73 -28.39 9.53
CA LEU A 151 -6.83 -29.50 9.25
C LEU A 151 -7.63 -30.74 8.81
N ASN A 152 -8.77 -31.02 9.43
CA ASN A 152 -9.62 -32.15 9.02
C ASN A 152 -10.47 -31.87 7.77
N GLY A 153 -10.28 -30.75 7.06
CA GLY A 153 -11.09 -30.36 5.91
C GLY A 153 -12.54 -29.99 6.25
N ILE A 154 -12.83 -29.78 7.54
CA ILE A 154 -14.16 -29.41 8.03
C ILE A 154 -14.27 -27.89 8.04
N SER A 155 -15.23 -27.37 7.29
CA SER A 155 -15.51 -25.94 7.23
C SER A 155 -16.48 -25.51 8.30
N LEU A 156 -16.16 -24.40 8.97
CA LEU A 156 -17.10 -23.69 9.84
C LEU A 156 -18.19 -22.95 9.04
N THR A 157 -18.00 -22.76 7.73
CA THR A 157 -18.85 -21.91 6.89
C THR A 157 -19.58 -22.69 5.78
N ASN A 158 -19.72 -24.01 5.90
CA ASN A 158 -20.41 -24.91 4.94
C ASN A 158 -19.82 -24.98 3.52
N GLU A 159 -18.71 -24.33 3.22
CA GLU A 159 -17.99 -24.50 1.95
C GLU A 159 -17.01 -25.67 2.06
N SER A 160 -17.03 -26.64 1.12
CA SER A 160 -16.07 -27.76 1.14
C SER A 160 -14.61 -27.26 1.18
N ILE A 161 -13.87 -27.60 2.23
CA ILE A 161 -12.45 -27.24 2.35
C ILE A 161 -11.61 -28.44 1.90
N ILE A 162 -10.79 -28.23 0.87
CA ILE A 162 -9.64 -29.09 0.61
C ILE A 162 -8.72 -28.94 1.82
N PRO A 163 -8.32 -30.02 2.51
CA PRO A 163 -7.47 -29.93 3.68
C PRO A 163 -6.20 -29.14 3.34
N LEU A 164 -5.92 -28.09 4.12
CA LEU A 164 -4.74 -27.25 3.90
C LEU A 164 -3.47 -27.95 4.40
N ASP A 165 -2.36 -27.72 3.69
CA ASP A 165 -1.03 -28.07 4.19
C ASP A 165 -0.72 -27.20 5.41
N PRO A 166 -0.30 -27.79 6.54
CA PRO A 166 0.20 -27.02 7.68
C PRO A 166 1.27 -25.97 7.35
N GLU A 167 2.08 -26.15 6.30
CA GLU A 167 3.04 -25.16 5.81
C GLU A 167 2.42 -23.89 5.20
N ALA A 168 1.13 -23.97 4.88
CA ALA A 168 0.35 -22.91 4.28
C ALA A 168 -0.63 -22.26 5.27
N ILE A 169 -0.48 -22.51 6.58
CA ILE A 169 -1.29 -21.89 7.62
C ILE A 169 -0.47 -20.82 8.34
N PHE A 170 -1.00 -19.61 8.41
CA PHE A 170 -0.35 -18.46 9.03
C PHE A 170 -1.23 -17.85 10.12
N PHE A 171 -0.63 -17.47 11.25
CA PHE A 171 -1.31 -16.79 12.34
C PHE A 171 -1.00 -15.30 12.34
N LYS A 172 -2.04 -14.48 12.41
CA LYS A 172 -1.94 -13.02 12.51
C LYS A 172 -2.42 -12.55 13.89
N GLY A 173 -1.73 -11.59 14.50
CA GLY A 173 -2.12 -11.06 15.82
C GLY A 173 -1.53 -11.84 17.00
N THR A 174 -0.50 -12.66 16.79
CA THR A 174 0.15 -13.47 17.85
C THR A 174 0.94 -12.60 18.83
N GLU A 175 1.31 -11.38 18.43
CA GLU A 175 1.90 -10.33 19.26
C GLU A 175 0.97 -9.83 20.37
N PHE A 176 -0.33 -10.12 20.27
CA PHE A 176 -1.31 -9.81 21.30
C PHE A 176 -1.60 -10.99 22.22
N ILE A 177 -0.86 -12.10 22.09
CA ILE A 177 -0.88 -13.18 23.09
C ILE A 177 0.24 -12.91 24.09
N ASP A 178 -0.04 -13.08 25.38
CA ASP A 178 1.01 -13.08 26.41
C ASP A 178 2.13 -14.06 26.03
N PRO A 179 3.43 -13.71 26.19
CA PRO A 179 4.54 -14.56 25.73
C PRO A 179 4.46 -16.00 26.23
N GLN A 180 4.13 -16.24 27.51
CA GLN A 180 4.05 -17.60 28.05
C GLN A 180 2.87 -18.37 27.49
N LEU A 181 1.74 -17.68 27.28
CA LEU A 181 0.57 -18.29 26.65
C LEU A 181 0.81 -18.56 25.16
N ARG A 182 1.56 -17.70 24.47
CA ARG A 182 1.93 -17.83 23.07
C ARG A 182 2.79 -19.06 22.84
N ASP A 183 3.77 -19.30 23.70
CA ASP A 183 4.63 -20.49 23.62
C ASP A 183 3.81 -21.78 23.84
N LYS A 184 2.90 -21.76 24.82
CA LYS A 184 1.96 -22.87 25.06
C LYS A 184 1.02 -23.09 23.87
N PHE A 185 0.53 -22.01 23.26
CA PHE A 185 -0.31 -22.05 22.07
C PHE A 185 0.42 -22.70 20.90
N PHE A 186 1.63 -22.23 20.55
CA PHE A 186 2.40 -22.80 19.45
C PHE A 186 2.84 -24.24 19.71
N LYS A 187 3.16 -24.60 20.95
CA LYS A 187 3.41 -25.99 21.34
C LYS A 187 2.18 -26.87 21.05
N ALA A 188 0.99 -26.43 21.48
CA ALA A 188 -0.25 -27.17 21.22
C ALA A 188 -0.61 -27.24 19.72
N VAL A 189 -0.34 -26.18 18.96
CA VAL A 189 -0.50 -26.19 17.50
C VAL A 189 0.43 -27.22 16.85
N ASN A 190 1.71 -27.24 17.24
CA ASN A 190 2.69 -28.19 16.71
C ASN A 190 2.33 -29.64 17.08
N GLU A 191 1.90 -29.89 18.31
CA GLU A 191 1.39 -31.21 18.72
C GLU A 191 0.20 -31.65 17.88
N LEU A 192 -0.76 -30.75 17.61
CA LEU A 192 -1.93 -31.04 16.78
C LEU A 192 -1.54 -31.35 15.32
N VAL A 193 -0.63 -30.56 14.74
CA VAL A 193 -0.16 -30.77 13.36
C VAL A 193 0.63 -32.07 13.22
N ASN A 194 1.56 -32.34 14.15
CA ASN A 194 2.40 -33.54 14.11
C ASN A 194 1.57 -34.82 14.27
N LYS A 195 0.54 -34.80 15.13
CA LYS A 195 -0.43 -35.90 15.23
C LYS A 195 -1.16 -36.21 13.94
N ARG A 196 -1.27 -35.25 13.02
CA ARG A 196 -1.98 -35.41 11.75
C ARG A 196 -1.04 -35.82 10.60
N LYS A 197 0.21 -35.34 10.60
CA LYS A 197 1.14 -35.62 9.49
C LYS A 197 1.67 -37.06 9.48
N ASP A 198 1.41 -37.87 10.52
CA ASP A 198 1.96 -39.23 10.70
C ASP A 198 3.47 -39.31 10.36
N SER A 199 4.19 -38.22 10.59
CA SER A 199 5.58 -38.05 10.16
C SER A 199 6.52 -38.09 11.36
N ASP A 200 7.59 -38.86 11.25
CA ASP A 200 8.67 -38.90 12.26
C ASP A 200 9.40 -37.55 12.44
N GLY A 201 9.18 -36.59 11.53
CA GLY A 201 9.72 -35.25 11.61
C GLY A 201 8.89 -34.33 12.52
N GLN A 202 9.58 -33.58 13.39
CA GLN A 202 8.95 -32.49 14.16
C GLN A 202 8.67 -31.29 13.25
N PHE A 203 7.41 -31.13 12.85
CA PHE A 203 6.93 -29.91 12.23
C PHE A 203 6.87 -28.76 13.25
N ASP A 204 7.29 -27.58 12.83
CA ASP A 204 7.23 -26.35 13.62
C ASP A 204 6.57 -25.23 12.81
N ILE A 205 5.33 -24.92 13.14
CA ILE A 205 4.51 -23.91 12.46
C ILE A 205 5.11 -22.51 12.56
N THR A 206 5.95 -22.23 13.56
CA THR A 206 6.56 -20.91 13.71
C THR A 206 7.53 -20.61 12.56
N LYS A 207 8.06 -21.63 11.89
CA LYS A 207 8.89 -21.49 10.68
C LYS A 207 8.09 -20.93 9.49
N ASN A 208 6.77 -21.04 9.48
CA ASN A 208 5.94 -20.41 8.44
C ASN A 208 6.09 -18.89 8.44
N THR A 209 6.47 -18.27 9.56
CA THR A 209 6.73 -16.82 9.62
C THR A 209 7.84 -16.36 8.67
N LYS A 210 8.70 -17.27 8.18
CA LYS A 210 9.67 -16.98 7.13
C LYS A 210 9.02 -16.68 5.78
N LYS A 211 7.87 -17.28 5.47
CA LYS A 211 7.13 -17.02 4.22
C LYS A 211 6.24 -15.78 4.35
N ILE A 212 5.45 -15.71 5.42
CA ILE A 212 4.62 -14.53 5.75
C ILE A 212 4.75 -14.21 7.23
N ARG A 213 5.27 -13.01 7.54
CA ARG A 213 5.39 -12.48 8.90
C ARG A 213 4.44 -11.32 9.11
N PHE A 214 3.43 -11.49 9.96
CA PHE A 214 2.60 -10.38 10.41
C PHE A 214 3.28 -9.59 11.53
N PHE A 215 3.08 -8.27 11.55
CA PHE A 215 3.63 -7.40 12.58
C PHE A 215 2.84 -6.10 12.71
N ASN A 216 3.01 -5.40 13.84
CA ASN A 216 2.56 -4.02 14.00
C ASN A 216 3.73 -3.05 13.98
N LEU A 217 3.47 -1.86 13.42
CA LEU A 217 4.40 -0.75 13.43
C LEU A 217 3.77 0.47 14.10
N GLU A 218 4.26 0.85 15.28
CA GLU A 218 3.95 2.14 15.90
C GLU A 218 4.78 3.24 15.23
N THR A 219 4.10 4.15 14.54
CA THR A 219 4.71 5.29 13.86
C THR A 219 5.21 6.34 14.86
N ARG A 220 6.05 7.26 14.40
CA ARG A 220 6.55 8.39 15.22
C ARG A 220 5.44 9.28 15.80
N ASP A 221 4.27 9.28 15.17
CA ASP A 221 3.11 10.02 15.65
C ASP A 221 2.08 9.14 16.36
N GLY A 222 2.50 7.96 16.84
CA GLY A 222 1.75 7.05 17.71
C GLY A 222 0.58 6.32 17.04
N SER A 223 0.45 6.39 15.71
CA SER A 223 -0.47 5.51 14.99
C SER A 223 0.11 4.10 14.94
N VAL A 224 -0.73 3.08 14.86
CA VAL A 224 -0.29 1.67 14.81
C VAL A 224 -0.74 1.06 13.50
N LEU A 225 0.21 0.58 12.71
CA LEU A 225 -0.04 0.01 11.38
C LEU A 225 0.05 -1.51 11.44
N ASP A 226 -1.06 -2.16 11.14
CA ASP A 226 -1.15 -3.60 10.93
C ASP A 226 -0.56 -3.96 9.56
N SER A 227 0.44 -4.84 9.56
CA SER A 227 1.35 -5.05 8.44
C SER A 227 1.76 -6.51 8.27
N ALA A 228 2.29 -6.85 7.09
CA ALA A 228 2.88 -8.15 6.78
C ALA A 228 4.15 -8.00 5.92
N GLU A 229 5.18 -8.81 6.22
CA GLU A 229 6.30 -9.08 5.32
C GLU A 229 6.05 -10.42 4.62
N ILE A 230 6.16 -10.44 3.30
CA ILE A 230 5.91 -11.61 2.46
C ILE A 230 7.20 -11.83 1.67
N ALA A 231 8.00 -12.82 2.09
CA ALA A 231 9.32 -13.04 1.54
C ALA A 231 9.30 -14.12 0.47
N ALA A 232 10.03 -13.89 -0.62
CA ALA A 232 10.37 -14.95 -1.56
C ALA A 232 11.17 -16.08 -0.88
N PRO A 233 11.16 -17.31 -1.43
CA PRO A 233 12.02 -18.39 -0.96
C PRO A 233 13.49 -17.95 -0.87
N GLY A 234 14.12 -18.16 0.29
CA GLY A 234 15.51 -17.79 0.55
C GLY A 234 15.74 -16.31 0.91
N GLU A 235 14.77 -15.43 0.70
CA GLU A 235 14.92 -14.00 0.98
C GLU A 235 14.86 -13.71 2.48
N ALA A 236 14.04 -14.45 3.25
CA ALA A 236 13.91 -14.28 4.69
C ALA A 236 15.17 -14.74 5.46
N GLU A 237 15.97 -15.62 4.87
CA GLU A 237 17.24 -16.11 5.43
C GLU A 237 18.39 -15.09 5.31
N LYS A 238 18.28 -14.13 4.39
CA LYS A 238 19.30 -13.10 4.19
C LYS A 238 19.29 -12.09 5.35
N PRO A 239 20.45 -11.53 5.75
CA PRO A 239 20.50 -10.39 6.64
C PRO A 239 19.69 -9.20 6.08
N TYR A 240 19.03 -8.42 6.94
CA TYR A 240 18.20 -7.27 6.50
C TYR A 240 18.94 -6.33 5.53
N LYS A 241 20.22 -6.03 5.79
CA LYS A 241 21.07 -5.18 4.93
C LYS A 241 21.23 -5.65 3.49
N ASP A 242 21.05 -6.96 3.23
CA ASP A 242 21.25 -7.60 1.94
C ASP A 242 19.91 -7.97 1.26
N ARG A 243 18.79 -7.76 1.96
CA ARG A 243 17.43 -8.00 1.44
C ARG A 243 16.94 -6.83 0.61
N THR A 244 16.02 -7.12 -0.30
CA THR A 244 15.27 -6.13 -1.08
C THR A 244 13.81 -6.11 -0.66
N PHE A 245 13.20 -4.93 -0.69
CA PHE A 245 11.85 -4.72 -0.19
C PHE A 245 11.01 -3.88 -1.13
N VAL A 246 9.76 -4.30 -1.34
CA VAL A 246 8.73 -3.50 -2.02
C VAL A 246 7.62 -3.18 -1.03
N ILE A 247 7.47 -1.90 -0.68
CA ILE A 247 6.40 -1.39 0.18
C ILE A 247 5.16 -1.09 -0.66
N THR A 248 4.07 -1.82 -0.43
CA THR A 248 2.81 -1.63 -1.17
C THR A 248 1.86 -0.69 -0.44
N CYS A 249 1.55 0.43 -1.09
CA CYS A 249 0.51 1.38 -0.70
C CYS A 249 -0.85 0.94 -1.25
N MET A 250 -1.82 0.69 -0.37
CA MET A 250 -3.11 0.11 -0.75
C MET A 250 -3.99 1.07 -1.57
N PRO A 251 -4.78 0.56 -2.53
CA PRO A 251 -5.76 1.37 -3.24
C PRO A 251 -6.95 1.75 -2.34
N ARG A 252 -7.83 2.63 -2.86
CA ARG A 252 -9.07 3.03 -2.19
C ARG A 252 -9.92 1.82 -1.79
N SER A 253 -10.57 1.89 -0.61
CA SER A 253 -11.50 0.88 -0.12
C SER A 253 -10.94 -0.55 -0.05
N ASN A 254 -9.63 -0.71 0.07
CA ASN A 254 -8.95 -2.00 0.18
C ASN A 254 -8.16 -2.11 1.49
N ASN A 255 -7.77 -3.34 1.82
CA ASN A 255 -6.85 -3.67 2.89
C ASN A 255 -5.78 -4.63 2.35
N PHE A 256 -4.65 -4.73 3.04
CA PHE A 256 -3.57 -5.57 2.55
C PHE A 256 -3.89 -7.07 2.59
N THR A 257 -4.79 -7.50 3.48
CA THR A 257 -5.18 -8.92 3.55
C THR A 257 -5.80 -9.38 2.24
N ALA A 258 -6.61 -8.56 1.56
CA ALA A 258 -7.16 -8.90 0.25
C ALA A 258 -6.09 -9.06 -0.85
N TRP A 259 -4.85 -8.63 -0.60
CA TRP A 259 -3.75 -8.59 -1.56
C TRP A 259 -2.64 -9.62 -1.29
N LEU A 260 -2.70 -10.36 -0.17
CA LEU A 260 -1.64 -11.29 0.23
C LEU A 260 -1.31 -12.32 -0.85
N LYS A 261 -2.32 -12.91 -1.50
CA LYS A 261 -2.11 -13.86 -2.60
C LYS A 261 -1.27 -13.24 -3.72
N ARG A 262 -1.68 -12.07 -4.20
CA ARG A 262 -0.98 -11.35 -5.29
C ARG A 262 0.45 -10.98 -4.89
N HIS A 263 0.63 -10.43 -3.69
CA HIS A 263 1.96 -10.04 -3.22
C HIS A 263 2.90 -11.23 -3.04
N ARG A 264 2.38 -12.40 -2.67
CA ARG A 264 3.17 -13.62 -2.58
C ARG A 264 3.66 -14.09 -3.95
N MET A 265 2.79 -14.03 -4.96
CA MET A 265 3.17 -14.29 -6.36
C MET A 265 4.26 -13.34 -6.81
N TYR A 266 4.09 -12.03 -6.56
CA TYR A 266 5.07 -11.02 -6.98
C TYR A 266 6.40 -11.13 -6.22
N ALA A 267 6.36 -11.38 -4.91
CA ALA A 267 7.56 -11.62 -4.12
C ALA A 267 8.39 -12.75 -4.72
N ASN A 268 7.75 -13.87 -5.05
CA ASN A 268 8.41 -15.04 -5.64
C ASN A 268 8.97 -14.78 -7.03
N GLU A 269 8.22 -14.14 -7.92
CA GLU A 269 8.68 -13.87 -9.29
C GLU A 269 9.81 -12.85 -9.34
N ILE A 270 9.81 -11.86 -8.43
CA ILE A 270 10.88 -10.84 -8.36
C ILE A 270 12.10 -11.37 -7.61
N GLY A 271 11.90 -12.21 -6.58
CA GLY A 271 12.95 -12.61 -5.66
C GLY A 271 13.19 -11.58 -4.55
N THR A 272 12.12 -11.01 -4.00
CA THR A 272 12.15 -9.89 -3.03
C THR A 272 11.19 -10.11 -1.85
N THR A 273 11.17 -9.18 -0.88
CA THR A 273 10.18 -9.15 0.19
C THR A 273 9.14 -8.05 -0.03
N TYR A 274 7.87 -8.41 -0.06
CA TYR A 274 6.78 -7.43 -0.07
C TYR A 274 6.41 -7.01 1.35
N VAL A 275 6.37 -5.71 1.61
CA VAL A 275 5.83 -5.12 2.84
C VAL A 275 4.45 -4.56 2.53
N SER A 276 3.42 -5.19 3.08
CA SER A 276 2.04 -4.77 2.87
C SER A 276 1.46 -4.27 4.18
N PHE A 277 0.69 -3.19 4.17
CA PHE A 277 0.16 -2.60 5.40
C PHE A 277 -1.21 -1.96 5.18
N ASN A 278 -1.95 -1.83 6.27
CA ASN A 278 -3.18 -1.06 6.32
C ASN A 278 -2.84 0.37 6.77
N TYR A 279 -3.30 1.38 6.04
CA TYR A 279 -3.25 2.76 6.53
C TYR A 279 -3.96 2.90 7.88
N ARG A 280 -3.55 3.88 8.68
CA ARG A 280 -4.19 4.16 9.97
C ARG A 280 -5.71 4.27 9.83
N GLY A 281 -6.44 3.59 10.72
CA GLY A 281 -7.91 3.59 10.73
C GLY A 281 -8.57 2.62 9.74
N VAL A 282 -7.79 1.85 8.96
CA VAL A 282 -8.27 0.71 8.17
C VAL A 282 -8.09 -0.58 8.96
N GLU A 283 -9.18 -1.36 9.04
CA GLU A 283 -9.21 -2.65 9.75
C GLU A 283 -8.63 -2.58 11.16
N ARG A 284 -7.50 -3.26 11.41
CA ARG A 284 -6.81 -3.32 12.70
C ARG A 284 -5.77 -2.22 12.90
N SER A 285 -5.44 -1.45 11.86
CA SER A 285 -4.57 -0.27 12.03
C SER A 285 -5.31 0.81 12.81
N LEU A 286 -4.61 1.41 13.78
CA LEU A 286 -5.14 2.40 14.69
C LEU A 286 -4.63 3.81 14.36
N GLY A 287 -5.53 4.78 14.43
CA GLY A 287 -5.28 6.19 14.11
C GLY A 287 -6.31 6.76 13.14
N LEU A 288 -6.17 8.05 12.79
CA LEU A 288 -7.08 8.75 11.89
C LEU A 288 -6.32 9.43 10.75
N ILE A 289 -6.87 9.27 9.54
CA ILE A 289 -6.50 10.05 8.35
C ILE A 289 -7.36 11.31 8.33
N TRP A 290 -6.70 12.45 8.40
CA TRP A 290 -7.25 13.80 8.26
C TRP A 290 -6.85 14.45 6.95
N ASN A 291 -5.67 14.11 6.44
CA ASN A 291 -5.14 14.59 5.17
C ASN A 291 -4.24 13.52 4.53
N GLN A 292 -3.83 13.77 3.29
CA GLN A 292 -2.99 12.82 2.54
C GLN A 292 -1.63 12.55 3.22
N ASN A 293 -1.09 13.52 3.98
CA ASN A 293 0.21 13.36 4.62
C ASN A 293 0.18 12.33 5.75
N ASP A 294 -0.98 12.05 6.34
CA ASP A 294 -1.13 10.93 7.27
C ASP A 294 -0.84 9.59 6.58
N MET A 295 -1.33 9.42 5.35
CA MET A 295 -1.11 8.22 4.55
C MET A 295 0.33 8.13 4.03
N VAL A 296 0.91 9.26 3.60
CA VAL A 296 2.33 9.34 3.20
C VAL A 296 3.23 8.98 4.38
N ARG A 297 2.94 9.48 5.58
CA ARG A 297 3.70 9.14 6.79
C ARG A 297 3.57 7.68 7.16
N ASP A 298 2.42 7.05 6.93
CA ASP A 298 2.27 5.61 7.16
C ASP A 298 3.17 4.80 6.22
N ALA A 299 3.24 5.17 4.93
CA ALA A 299 4.14 4.53 3.97
C ALA A 299 5.61 4.77 4.30
N VAL A 300 6.00 6.03 4.58
CA VAL A 300 7.36 6.39 4.98
C VAL A 300 7.78 5.66 6.25
N ALA A 301 6.91 5.51 7.25
CA ALA A 301 7.21 4.77 8.46
C ALA A 301 7.64 3.32 8.17
N GLN A 302 7.06 2.67 7.16
CA GLN A 302 7.48 1.33 6.76
C GLN A 302 8.93 1.34 6.25
N ALA A 303 9.33 2.33 5.45
CA ALA A 303 10.71 2.49 5.01
C ALA A 303 11.65 2.88 6.16
N GLU A 304 11.25 3.78 7.05
CA GLU A 304 12.02 4.16 8.24
C GLU A 304 12.33 2.93 9.13
N ARG A 305 11.36 2.00 9.27
CA ARG A 305 11.58 0.72 9.97
C ARG A 305 12.69 -0.08 9.29
N LEU A 306 12.61 -0.25 7.97
CA LEU A 306 13.60 -1.02 7.21
C LEU A 306 15.00 -0.39 7.30
N LEU A 307 15.09 0.94 7.16
CA LEU A 307 16.36 1.67 7.31
C LEU A 307 16.94 1.50 8.72
N ALA A 308 16.11 1.55 9.76
CA ALA A 308 16.55 1.28 11.14
C ALA A 308 17.02 -0.17 11.37
N LEU A 309 16.53 -1.12 10.56
CA LEU A 309 16.99 -2.51 10.54
C LEU A 309 18.24 -2.72 9.67
N GLY A 310 18.80 -1.64 9.11
CA GLY A 310 20.04 -1.66 8.31
C GLY A 310 19.86 -1.94 6.83
N VAL A 311 18.61 -1.94 6.32
CA VAL A 311 18.34 -2.05 4.88
C VAL A 311 18.90 -0.81 4.17
N LYS A 312 19.54 -1.01 3.00
CA LYS A 312 20.04 0.11 2.20
C LYS A 312 18.88 0.81 1.46
N PRO A 313 18.88 2.14 1.32
CA PRO A 313 17.82 2.86 0.61
C PRO A 313 17.55 2.34 -0.81
N GLU A 314 18.60 2.01 -1.56
CA GLU A 314 18.51 1.49 -2.93
C GLU A 314 17.84 0.11 -3.03
N ASN A 315 17.73 -0.60 -1.90
CA ASN A 315 17.04 -1.89 -1.80
C ASN A 315 15.58 -1.73 -1.36
N ILE A 316 15.05 -0.50 -1.29
CA ILE A 316 13.66 -0.23 -0.93
C ILE A 316 12.96 0.39 -2.14
N ALA A 317 11.83 -0.18 -2.51
CA ALA A 317 10.90 0.40 -3.48
C ALA A 317 9.54 0.70 -2.85
N PHE A 318 8.87 1.71 -3.37
CA PHE A 318 7.45 1.94 -3.15
C PHE A 318 6.66 1.54 -4.38
N GLN A 319 5.50 0.94 -4.17
CA GLN A 319 4.53 0.72 -5.23
C GLN A 319 3.11 0.97 -4.73
N GLY A 320 2.18 1.16 -5.63
CA GLY A 320 0.77 1.13 -5.31
C GLY A 320 -0.08 1.14 -6.55
N GLU A 321 -1.40 1.13 -6.36
CA GLU A 321 -2.37 1.26 -7.45
C GLU A 321 -3.37 2.38 -7.16
N CYS A 322 -3.81 3.13 -8.19
CA CYS A 322 -4.78 4.21 -8.04
C CYS A 322 -4.34 5.25 -6.99
N LEU A 323 -5.09 5.38 -5.91
CA LEU A 323 -4.80 6.22 -4.74
C LEU A 323 -3.52 5.76 -4.04
N GLY A 324 -3.31 4.45 -3.95
CA GLY A 324 -2.11 3.86 -3.38
C GLY A 324 -0.86 4.25 -4.16
N ALA A 325 -0.94 4.30 -5.49
CA ALA A 325 0.16 4.74 -6.35
C ALA A 325 0.50 6.23 -6.14
N ALA A 326 -0.51 7.08 -5.94
CA ALA A 326 -0.29 8.50 -5.62
C ALA A 326 0.44 8.64 -4.26
N ILE A 327 0.01 7.89 -3.24
CA ILE A 327 0.68 7.87 -1.94
C ILE A 327 2.10 7.30 -2.02
N ALA A 328 2.31 6.22 -2.77
CA ALA A 328 3.63 5.63 -3.02
C ALA A 328 4.58 6.65 -3.66
N THR A 329 4.09 7.40 -4.65
CA THR A 329 4.84 8.44 -5.34
C THR A 329 5.25 9.56 -4.38
N MET A 330 4.30 10.05 -3.59
CA MET A 330 4.56 11.06 -2.57
C MET A 330 5.50 10.60 -1.46
N ALA A 331 5.43 9.31 -1.07
CA ALA A 331 6.33 8.72 -0.09
C ALA A 331 7.75 8.59 -0.65
N ALA A 332 7.90 8.09 -1.88
CA ALA A 332 9.19 8.01 -2.55
C ALA A 332 9.83 9.39 -2.73
N ALA A 333 9.07 10.38 -3.19
CA ALA A 333 9.48 11.78 -3.28
C ALA A 333 10.00 12.30 -1.92
N LYS A 334 9.26 12.02 -0.84
CA LYS A 334 9.68 12.44 0.50
C LYS A 334 10.98 11.76 0.95
N MET A 335 11.18 10.50 0.61
CA MET A 335 12.42 9.78 0.93
C MET A 335 13.61 10.35 0.15
N HIS A 336 13.42 10.71 -1.13
CA HIS A 336 14.43 11.39 -1.95
C HIS A 336 14.78 12.78 -1.41
N GLU A 337 13.79 13.57 -1.02
CA GLU A 337 13.99 14.86 -0.33
C GLU A 337 14.84 14.69 0.95
N ASP A 338 14.63 13.59 1.67
CA ASP A 338 15.39 13.26 2.88
C ASP A 338 16.78 12.62 2.59
N GLY A 339 17.16 12.47 1.32
CA GLY A 339 18.46 11.96 0.87
C GLY A 339 18.54 10.44 0.70
N TYR A 340 17.40 9.74 0.69
CA TYR A 340 17.31 8.29 0.56
C TYR A 340 16.87 7.90 -0.85
N LYS A 341 17.78 7.29 -1.61
CA LYS A 341 17.55 6.86 -3.00
C LYS A 341 16.71 5.58 -3.06
N VAL A 342 15.40 5.72 -2.91
CA VAL A 342 14.42 4.63 -3.01
C VAL A 342 13.85 4.53 -4.43
N LYS A 343 13.29 3.38 -4.78
CA LYS A 343 12.64 3.16 -6.08
C LYS A 343 11.13 3.40 -6.03
N LEU A 344 10.50 3.66 -7.17
CA LEU A 344 9.05 3.85 -7.31
C LEU A 344 8.48 3.09 -8.50
N PHE A 345 7.38 2.38 -8.31
CA PHE A 345 6.52 1.89 -9.40
C PHE A 345 5.09 2.39 -9.23
N ASN A 346 4.65 3.28 -10.11
CA ASN A 346 3.32 3.92 -10.05
C ASN A 346 2.33 3.25 -11.01
N THR A 347 1.29 2.61 -10.48
CA THR A 347 0.31 1.87 -11.32
C THR A 347 -1.07 2.53 -11.34
N ARG A 348 -1.58 2.84 -12.53
CA ARG A 348 -2.95 3.35 -12.78
C ARG A 348 -3.33 4.54 -11.88
N SER A 349 -2.37 5.44 -11.64
CA SER A 349 -2.59 6.60 -10.79
C SER A 349 -3.03 7.82 -11.58
N PHE A 350 -3.37 8.85 -10.82
CA PHE A 350 -3.76 10.16 -11.30
C PHE A 350 -2.70 11.21 -10.99
N ARG A 351 -2.63 12.27 -11.81
CA ARG A 351 -1.72 13.39 -11.57
C ARG A 351 -2.07 14.18 -10.30
N SER A 352 -3.36 14.37 -10.03
CA SER A 352 -3.87 14.96 -8.78
C SER A 352 -5.34 14.63 -8.50
N ALA A 353 -5.74 14.65 -7.23
CA ALA A 353 -7.12 14.39 -6.82
C ALA A 353 -8.09 15.45 -7.36
N SER A 354 -7.66 16.72 -7.44
CA SER A 354 -8.51 17.77 -8.03
C SER A 354 -8.81 17.51 -9.50
N LYS A 355 -7.84 17.03 -10.29
CA LYS A 355 -8.05 16.70 -11.71
C LYS A 355 -9.02 15.54 -11.89
N VAL A 356 -8.89 14.48 -11.08
CA VAL A 356 -9.85 13.36 -11.10
C VAL A 356 -11.27 13.81 -10.74
N LEU A 357 -11.41 14.61 -9.68
CA LEU A 357 -12.72 15.11 -9.24
C LEU A 357 -13.33 16.07 -10.26
N LEU A 358 -12.53 16.98 -10.83
CA LEU A 358 -12.96 17.92 -11.85
C LEU A 358 -13.45 17.18 -13.10
N TYR A 359 -12.71 16.18 -13.57
CA TYR A 359 -13.11 15.35 -14.70
C TYR A 359 -14.48 14.69 -14.49
N LYS A 360 -14.77 14.18 -13.28
CA LYS A 360 -16.08 13.57 -12.98
C LYS A 360 -17.24 14.56 -13.00
N ILE A 361 -16.97 15.83 -12.66
CA ILE A 361 -17.98 16.88 -12.64
C ILE A 361 -18.25 17.41 -14.05
N LEU A 362 -17.19 17.59 -14.85
CA LEU A 362 -17.29 18.13 -16.21
C LEU A 362 -18.21 17.28 -17.11
N PRO A 363 -18.98 17.93 -18.01
CA PRO A 363 -19.64 17.23 -19.12
C PRO A 363 -18.61 16.54 -20.02
N ALA A 364 -19.07 15.52 -20.76
CA ALA A 364 -18.26 14.92 -21.83
C ALA A 364 -17.97 15.94 -22.93
N GLU A 365 -16.87 15.77 -23.67
CA GLU A 365 -16.44 16.71 -24.72
C GLU A 365 -17.49 16.89 -25.84
N ASN A 366 -18.27 15.84 -26.12
CA ASN A 366 -19.35 15.85 -27.11
C ASN A 366 -20.73 16.18 -26.53
N ALA A 367 -20.79 16.71 -25.30
CA ALA A 367 -22.06 16.97 -24.63
C ALA A 367 -22.80 18.18 -25.25
N SER A 368 -24.09 18.00 -25.57
CA SER A 368 -24.92 19.04 -26.19
C SER A 368 -25.04 20.29 -25.30
N LEU A 369 -24.75 21.47 -25.86
CA LEU A 369 -24.93 22.76 -25.18
C LEU A 369 -26.40 23.10 -24.89
N TYR A 370 -27.35 22.40 -25.53
CA TYR A 370 -28.78 22.63 -25.31
C TYR A 370 -29.35 21.83 -24.13
N ASN A 371 -28.58 20.90 -23.55
CA ASN A 371 -29.03 20.14 -22.39
C ASN A 371 -28.77 20.94 -21.10
N PRO A 372 -29.81 21.32 -20.34
CA PRO A 372 -29.65 22.11 -19.10
C PRO A 372 -28.80 21.41 -18.03
N VAL A 373 -28.74 20.07 -18.04
CA VAL A 373 -27.89 19.31 -17.13
C VAL A 373 -26.41 19.58 -17.39
N ASN A 374 -26.01 19.81 -18.64
CA ASN A 374 -24.61 20.12 -18.97
C ASN A 374 -24.22 21.51 -18.45
N TRP A 375 -25.12 22.49 -18.52
CA TRP A 375 -24.91 23.81 -17.90
C TRP A 375 -24.76 23.73 -16.38
N LEU A 376 -25.58 22.93 -15.71
CA LEU A 376 -25.43 22.69 -14.28
C LEU A 376 -24.08 22.04 -13.93
N ARG A 377 -23.62 21.10 -14.77
CA ARG A 377 -22.28 20.48 -14.61
C ARG A 377 -21.14 21.47 -14.86
N TYR A 378 -21.24 22.34 -15.87
CA TYR A 378 -20.27 23.42 -16.08
C TYR A 378 -20.24 24.40 -14.91
N LEU A 379 -21.39 24.82 -14.40
CA LEU A 379 -21.48 25.65 -13.20
C LEU A 379 -20.86 24.94 -11.99
N GLY A 380 -21.17 23.65 -11.81
CA GLY A 380 -20.56 22.82 -10.77
C GLY A 380 -19.03 22.73 -10.90
N ALA A 381 -18.50 22.59 -12.12
CA ALA A 381 -17.07 22.58 -12.38
C ALA A 381 -16.43 23.94 -12.07
N ALA A 382 -17.06 25.05 -12.45
CA ALA A 382 -16.59 26.40 -12.13
C ALA A 382 -16.56 26.64 -10.61
N LEU A 383 -17.63 26.25 -9.89
CA LEU A 383 -17.67 26.30 -8.42
C LEU A 383 -16.60 25.42 -7.79
N PHE A 384 -16.37 24.22 -8.34
CA PHE A 384 -15.32 23.34 -7.85
C PHE A 384 -13.92 23.92 -8.09
N ILE A 385 -13.68 24.61 -9.20
CA ILE A 385 -12.41 25.30 -9.46
C ILE A 385 -12.19 26.44 -8.45
N VAL A 386 -13.20 27.26 -8.20
CA VAL A 386 -13.09 28.45 -7.34
C VAL A 386 -13.07 28.08 -5.85
N ILE A 387 -13.80 27.05 -5.43
CA ILE A 387 -13.98 26.71 -4.01
C ILE A 387 -13.35 25.36 -3.68
N GLY A 388 -13.68 24.33 -4.46
CA GLY A 388 -13.24 22.95 -4.23
C GLY A 388 -11.72 22.78 -4.29
N ILE A 389 -11.05 23.28 -5.33
CA ILE A 389 -9.60 23.15 -5.48
C ILE A 389 -8.85 23.89 -4.36
N PRO A 390 -9.15 25.17 -4.04
CA PRO A 390 -8.54 25.82 -2.87
C PRO A 390 -8.78 25.07 -1.57
N LEU A 391 -9.99 24.54 -1.35
CA LEU A 391 -10.30 23.75 -0.17
C LEU A 391 -9.46 22.46 -0.11
N LEU A 392 -9.32 21.73 -1.22
CA LEU A 392 -8.45 20.55 -1.30
C LEU A 392 -6.98 20.89 -1.04
N LYS A 393 -6.50 22.05 -1.51
CA LYS A 393 -5.13 22.52 -1.25
C LYS A 393 -4.93 22.87 0.24
N ILE A 394 -5.81 23.70 0.80
CA ILE A 394 -5.76 24.13 2.22
C ILE A 394 -5.84 22.91 3.15
N THR A 395 -6.71 21.95 2.84
CA THR A 395 -6.89 20.75 3.67
C THR A 395 -5.85 19.67 3.42
N LYS A 396 -4.93 19.87 2.46
CA LYS A 396 -3.89 18.92 2.02
C LYS A 396 -4.47 17.58 1.54
N TRP A 397 -5.47 17.67 0.67
CA TRP A 397 -6.13 16.55 -0.04
C TRP A 397 -5.98 16.60 -1.56
N ASN A 398 -5.24 17.57 -2.11
CA ASN A 398 -5.04 17.68 -3.55
C ASN A 398 -4.26 16.51 -4.17
N MET A 399 -3.46 15.80 -3.36
CA MET A 399 -2.66 14.62 -3.70
C MET A 399 -1.90 14.81 -5.03
N ASN A 400 -1.00 15.79 -5.06
CA ASN A 400 -0.27 16.14 -6.27
C ASN A 400 0.83 15.10 -6.56
N ALA A 401 0.43 13.97 -7.15
CA ALA A 401 1.34 12.89 -7.48
C ALA A 401 2.30 13.29 -8.61
N ALA A 402 1.87 14.12 -9.55
CA ALA A 402 2.71 14.60 -10.65
C ALA A 402 3.93 15.37 -10.15
N GLU A 403 3.72 16.38 -9.30
CA GLU A 403 4.81 17.16 -8.69
C GLU A 403 5.75 16.27 -7.85
N ALA A 404 5.18 15.32 -7.10
CA ALA A 404 5.98 14.34 -6.38
C ALA A 404 6.79 13.43 -7.33
N TYR A 405 6.21 13.02 -8.46
CA TYR A 405 6.86 12.18 -9.46
C TYR A 405 8.07 12.88 -10.07
N ASP A 406 7.98 14.18 -10.37
CA ASP A 406 9.09 14.95 -10.94
C ASP A 406 10.27 15.10 -9.97
N SER A 407 10.00 15.10 -8.66
CA SER A 407 11.06 15.20 -7.65
C SER A 407 11.89 13.93 -7.48
N ILE A 408 11.51 12.83 -8.13
CA ILE A 408 12.20 11.54 -8.08
C ILE A 408 13.05 11.41 -9.37
N PRO A 409 14.32 10.97 -9.28
CA PRO A 409 15.15 10.70 -10.47
C PRO A 409 14.51 9.67 -11.41
N GLU A 410 14.70 9.84 -12.73
CA GLU A 410 14.10 8.96 -13.75
C GLU A 410 14.60 7.51 -13.61
N GLU A 411 15.87 7.29 -13.23
CA GLU A 411 16.43 5.96 -12.98
C GLU A 411 15.85 5.23 -11.75
N ASP A 412 15.11 5.96 -10.92
CA ASP A 412 14.53 5.48 -9.67
C ASP A 412 13.02 5.29 -9.76
N LYS A 413 12.36 5.60 -10.89
CA LYS A 413 10.91 5.51 -11.02
C LYS A 413 10.47 4.90 -12.35
N ASP A 414 9.28 4.33 -12.33
CA ASP A 414 8.58 3.86 -13.51
C ASP A 414 7.06 3.93 -13.24
N PHE A 415 6.26 3.87 -14.30
CA PHE A 415 4.81 3.95 -14.19
C PHE A 415 4.09 3.08 -15.23
N LEU A 416 2.81 2.84 -14.98
CA LEU A 416 1.93 2.11 -15.87
C LEU A 416 0.55 2.74 -15.88
N ASN A 417 -0.06 2.85 -17.06
CA ASN A 417 -1.41 3.36 -17.23
C ASN A 417 -2.34 2.36 -17.91
N ALA A 418 -3.60 2.38 -17.50
CA ALA A 418 -4.67 1.63 -18.16
C ALA A 418 -5.46 2.57 -19.08
N LYS A 419 -5.55 2.21 -20.37
CA LYS A 419 -6.36 2.88 -21.38
C LYS A 419 -7.83 2.68 -21.09
N ASN A 420 -8.67 3.67 -21.38
CA ASN A 420 -10.12 3.61 -21.15
C ASN A 420 -10.50 3.31 -19.69
N ASP A 421 -9.68 3.77 -18.74
CA ASP A 421 -9.93 3.59 -17.33
C ASP A 421 -11.16 4.43 -16.88
N PRO A 422 -12.20 3.78 -16.31
CA PRO A 422 -13.46 4.47 -15.96
C PRO A 422 -13.34 5.35 -14.71
N ILE A 423 -12.24 5.26 -13.96
CA ILE A 423 -12.04 5.98 -12.70
C ILE A 423 -11.03 7.10 -12.87
N VAL A 424 -9.92 6.83 -13.56
CA VAL A 424 -8.86 7.80 -13.83
C VAL A 424 -8.77 7.98 -15.33
N GLU A 425 -9.36 9.05 -15.84
CA GLU A 425 -9.36 9.27 -17.27
C GLU A 425 -7.95 9.57 -17.80
N GLU A 426 -7.63 8.94 -18.93
CA GLU A 426 -6.29 8.89 -19.51
C GLU A 426 -5.79 10.27 -19.92
N SER A 427 -6.54 11.02 -20.73
CA SER A 427 -6.08 12.23 -21.41
C SER A 427 -5.95 13.47 -20.52
N HIS A 428 -6.64 13.53 -19.38
CA HIS A 428 -6.66 14.72 -18.52
C HIS A 428 -6.25 14.46 -17.07
N ALA A 429 -6.57 13.29 -16.52
CA ALA A 429 -6.46 13.04 -15.08
C ALA A 429 -5.36 12.04 -14.69
N SER A 430 -4.93 11.19 -15.61
CA SER A 430 -3.92 10.15 -15.35
C SER A 430 -2.51 10.69 -15.14
N MET A 431 -1.61 9.84 -14.63
CA MET A 431 -0.18 10.12 -14.64
C MET A 431 0.37 10.10 -16.08
N PHE A 432 -0.20 9.27 -16.96
CA PHE A 432 0.23 9.17 -18.36
C PHE A 432 0.01 10.47 -19.14
N SER A 433 -1.15 11.12 -19.01
CA SER A 433 -1.37 12.42 -19.68
C SER A 433 -0.39 13.48 -19.18
N TYR A 434 -0.05 13.47 -17.89
CA TYR A 434 0.95 14.39 -17.37
C TYR A 434 2.33 14.19 -18.03
N ILE A 435 2.80 12.95 -18.09
CA ILE A 435 4.11 12.61 -18.66
C ILE A 435 4.10 12.86 -20.18
N LYS A 436 3.00 12.54 -20.87
CA LYS A 436 2.83 12.84 -22.29
C LYS A 436 2.84 14.34 -22.59
N GLU A 437 2.07 15.14 -21.84
CA GLU A 437 2.09 16.61 -21.96
C GLU A 437 3.50 17.19 -21.77
N ARG A 438 4.31 16.59 -20.88
CA ARG A 438 5.70 16.98 -20.63
C ARG A 438 6.61 16.57 -21.79
N HIS A 439 6.54 15.32 -22.21
CA HIS A 439 7.28 14.78 -23.36
C HIS A 439 7.03 15.62 -24.63
N ASP A 440 5.77 15.87 -24.98
CA ASP A 440 5.39 16.61 -26.19
C ASP A 440 5.96 18.04 -26.20
N LYS A 441 6.01 18.71 -25.03
CA LYS A 441 6.62 20.05 -24.91
C LYS A 441 8.13 20.02 -25.13
N LEU A 442 8.82 19.04 -24.55
CA LEU A 442 10.26 18.88 -24.71
C LEU A 442 10.62 18.51 -26.16
N GLN A 443 9.85 17.60 -26.76
CA GLN A 443 9.99 17.21 -28.16
C GLN A 443 9.79 18.41 -29.09
N GLN A 444 8.75 19.22 -28.85
CA GLN A 444 8.52 20.45 -29.60
C GLN A 444 9.67 21.45 -29.45
N ALA A 445 10.22 21.61 -28.25
CA ALA A 445 11.38 22.48 -28.02
C ALA A 445 12.64 21.97 -28.77
N TYR A 446 12.83 20.65 -28.81
CA TYR A 446 13.93 20.02 -29.56
C TYR A 446 13.77 20.24 -31.07
N GLU A 447 12.59 19.98 -31.62
CA GLU A 447 12.28 20.16 -33.05
C GLU A 447 12.43 21.62 -33.50
N ASN A 448 12.12 22.57 -32.62
CA ASN A 448 12.28 24.01 -32.88
C ASN A 448 13.72 24.51 -32.68
N GLY A 449 14.64 23.67 -32.18
CA GLY A 449 16.01 24.07 -31.84
C GLY A 449 16.09 25.03 -30.65
N THR A 450 15.07 25.05 -29.78
CA THR A 450 15.00 25.91 -28.58
C THR A 450 15.23 25.16 -27.27
N ALA A 451 15.38 23.83 -27.31
CA ALA A 451 15.63 23.01 -26.13
C ALA A 451 17.01 23.30 -25.52
N THR A 452 17.04 23.45 -24.20
CA THR A 452 18.25 23.50 -23.39
C THR A 452 18.89 22.11 -23.26
N GLU A 453 20.17 22.04 -22.87
CA GLU A 453 20.85 20.75 -22.64
C GLU A 453 20.14 19.91 -21.56
N GLU A 454 19.62 20.58 -20.53
CA GLU A 454 18.85 19.96 -19.44
C GLU A 454 17.55 19.33 -19.96
N GLU A 455 16.81 20.05 -20.83
CA GLU A 455 15.59 19.54 -21.49
C GLU A 455 15.88 18.36 -22.43
N LEU A 456 17.04 18.34 -23.09
CA LEU A 456 17.45 17.20 -23.93
C LEU A 456 17.79 15.96 -23.10
N ILE A 457 18.49 16.14 -21.98
CA ILE A 457 18.75 15.06 -21.03
C ILE A 457 17.43 14.53 -20.48
N GLU A 458 16.52 15.43 -20.11
CA GLU A 458 15.19 15.08 -19.62
C GLU A 458 14.36 14.32 -20.66
N LEU A 459 14.27 14.82 -21.90
CA LEU A 459 13.57 14.15 -23.00
C LEU A 459 14.11 12.73 -23.23
N LYS A 460 15.45 12.59 -23.24
CA LYS A 460 16.11 11.30 -23.36
C LYS A 460 15.80 10.36 -22.19
N ASN A 461 15.73 10.89 -20.97
CA ASN A 461 15.46 10.10 -19.78
C ASN A 461 13.99 9.66 -19.69
N ILE A 462 13.05 10.51 -20.12
CA ILE A 462 11.63 10.15 -20.22
C ILE A 462 11.44 9.05 -21.26
N GLY A 463 12.10 9.18 -22.42
CA GLY A 463 12.00 8.20 -23.51
C GLY A 463 10.59 8.11 -24.12
N ASP A 464 10.31 6.98 -24.78
CA ASP A 464 8.99 6.73 -25.37
C ASP A 464 7.95 6.45 -24.27
N VAL A 465 6.84 7.20 -24.30
CA VAL A 465 5.75 7.09 -23.33
C VAL A 465 4.75 5.98 -23.66
N GLU A 466 4.62 5.60 -24.93
CA GLU A 466 3.59 4.65 -25.38
C GLU A 466 3.75 3.23 -24.79
N PRO A 467 4.96 2.69 -24.51
CA PRO A 467 5.16 1.41 -23.82
C PRO A 467 4.52 1.32 -22.43
N HIS A 468 4.16 2.45 -21.82
CA HIS A 468 3.49 2.53 -20.51
C HIS A 468 1.97 2.42 -20.60
N LYS A 469 1.41 2.27 -21.81
CA LYS A 469 -0.02 2.19 -22.06
C LYS A 469 -0.49 0.75 -22.21
N PHE A 470 -1.46 0.37 -21.39
CA PHE A 470 -2.00 -0.98 -21.35
C PHE A 470 -3.51 -0.99 -21.52
N THR A 471 -4.03 -2.02 -22.17
CA THR A 471 -5.44 -2.24 -22.44
C THR A 471 -5.89 -3.58 -21.83
N LEU A 472 -7.19 -3.78 -21.65
CA LEU A 472 -7.69 -5.09 -21.26
C LEU A 472 -7.39 -6.09 -22.40
N ASN A 473 -6.73 -7.20 -22.10
CA ASN A 473 -6.49 -8.24 -23.08
C ASN A 473 -7.85 -8.75 -23.62
N LYS A 474 -7.97 -8.83 -24.95
CA LYS A 474 -9.20 -9.18 -25.68
C LYS A 474 -9.82 -10.49 -25.22
N GLU A 475 -9.00 -11.47 -24.81
CA GLU A 475 -9.46 -12.74 -24.25
C GLU A 475 -10.35 -12.57 -23.01
N TYR A 476 -10.13 -11.50 -22.25
CA TYR A 476 -10.93 -11.15 -21.08
C TYR A 476 -12.08 -10.18 -21.39
N ASP A 477 -11.99 -9.43 -22.50
CA ASP A 477 -13.02 -8.49 -22.94
C ASP A 477 -14.29 -9.20 -23.45
N ASP A 478 -14.12 -10.36 -24.09
CA ASP A 478 -15.23 -11.20 -24.58
C ASP A 478 -16.02 -11.90 -23.47
N THR A 479 -15.52 -11.85 -22.22
CA THR A 479 -16.30 -12.35 -21.10
C THR A 479 -17.49 -11.41 -20.91
N LYS A 480 -18.73 -11.93 -20.94
CA LYS A 480 -19.99 -11.16 -20.70
C LYS A 480 -20.00 -10.36 -19.38
N LYS A 481 -18.96 -10.46 -18.56
CA LYS A 481 -18.73 -9.69 -17.34
C LYS A 481 -17.83 -8.51 -17.70
N LYS A 482 -18.38 -7.30 -17.64
CA LYS A 482 -17.59 -6.06 -17.74
C LYS A 482 -16.49 -6.06 -16.68
N VAL A 483 -15.26 -6.37 -17.08
CA VAL A 483 -14.08 -6.31 -16.21
C VAL A 483 -13.74 -4.85 -16.00
N ASN A 484 -13.64 -4.41 -14.75
CA ASN A 484 -13.20 -3.07 -14.45
C ASN A 484 -11.67 -2.99 -14.60
N ILE A 485 -11.21 -2.41 -15.72
CA ILE A 485 -9.79 -2.28 -16.06
C ILE A 485 -8.98 -1.55 -14.97
N HIS A 486 -9.61 -0.65 -14.23
CA HIS A 486 -8.97 0.10 -13.15
C HIS A 486 -8.53 -0.79 -11.98
N THR A 487 -9.27 -1.87 -11.73
CA THR A 487 -9.07 -2.75 -10.55
C THR A 487 -8.69 -4.17 -10.92
N CYS A 488 -8.60 -4.49 -12.21
CA CYS A 488 -8.26 -5.83 -12.65
C CYS A 488 -6.81 -6.21 -12.27
N PRO A 489 -6.53 -7.50 -12.08
CA PRO A 489 -5.15 -8.01 -12.00
C PRO A 489 -4.30 -7.57 -13.20
N LEU A 490 -3.02 -7.29 -12.97
CA LEU A 490 -2.12 -6.76 -14.01
C LEU A 490 -1.87 -7.75 -15.15
N GLN A 491 -1.95 -9.05 -14.91
CA GLN A 491 -1.84 -10.06 -15.96
C GLN A 491 -3.00 -10.00 -16.98
N MET A 492 -4.10 -9.32 -16.66
CA MET A 492 -5.22 -9.11 -17.59
C MET A 492 -5.01 -7.88 -18.49
N LEU A 493 -3.95 -7.09 -18.24
CA LEU A 493 -3.63 -5.89 -18.99
C LEU A 493 -2.50 -6.19 -19.97
N ALA A 494 -2.78 -6.13 -21.27
CA ALA A 494 -1.77 -6.26 -22.32
C ALA A 494 -1.30 -4.88 -22.77
N ARG A 495 -0.03 -4.76 -23.20
CA ARG A 495 0.45 -3.51 -23.79
C ARG A 495 -0.37 -3.16 -25.04
N ASP A 496 -0.71 -1.88 -25.20
CA ASP A 496 -1.46 -1.41 -26.36
C ASP A 496 -0.67 -1.71 -27.65
N GLY A 497 -1.28 -2.43 -28.58
CA GLY A 497 -0.65 -2.83 -29.84
C GLY A 497 0.28 -4.05 -29.79
N SER A 498 0.37 -4.78 -28.68
CA SER A 498 1.21 -5.99 -28.61
C SER A 498 0.68 -7.15 -29.47
N ASP A 499 1.57 -7.78 -30.23
CA ASP A 499 1.32 -9.01 -31.00
C ASP A 499 1.23 -10.25 -30.09
N ASN A 500 1.86 -10.21 -28.90
CA ASN A 500 1.83 -11.30 -27.91
C ASN A 500 1.36 -10.78 -26.53
N PRO A 501 0.05 -10.58 -26.34
CA PRO A 501 -0.51 -9.97 -25.13
C PRO A 501 -0.29 -10.81 -23.86
N CYS A 502 0.03 -12.09 -23.99
CA CYS A 502 0.33 -12.96 -22.85
C CYS A 502 1.76 -12.75 -22.33
N GLU A 503 2.72 -12.49 -23.21
CA GLU A 503 4.11 -12.22 -22.82
C GLU A 503 4.34 -10.74 -22.48
N ASP A 504 3.66 -9.82 -23.18
CA ASP A 504 3.80 -8.38 -23.00
C ASP A 504 2.62 -7.78 -22.21
N ASN A 505 2.50 -8.24 -20.96
CA ASN A 505 1.46 -7.79 -20.04
C ASN A 505 2.02 -6.89 -18.91
N ALA A 506 1.13 -6.14 -18.26
CA ALA A 506 1.48 -5.20 -17.20
C ALA A 506 2.17 -5.87 -16.01
N HIS A 507 1.84 -7.14 -15.74
CA HIS A 507 2.50 -7.93 -14.70
C HIS A 507 3.98 -8.15 -15.05
N ARG A 508 4.27 -8.68 -16.24
CA ARG A 508 5.66 -8.89 -16.72
C ARG A 508 6.45 -7.58 -16.77
N TYR A 509 5.80 -6.50 -17.18
CA TYR A 509 6.40 -5.17 -17.19
C TYR A 509 6.84 -4.72 -15.78
N GLN A 510 5.96 -4.87 -14.78
CA GLN A 510 6.27 -4.58 -13.38
C GLN A 510 7.41 -5.47 -12.83
N ILE A 511 7.36 -6.78 -13.08
CA ILE A 511 8.42 -7.71 -12.67
C ILE A 511 9.76 -7.30 -13.28
N GLY A 512 9.76 -6.94 -14.57
CA GLY A 512 10.94 -6.44 -15.28
C GLY A 512 11.56 -5.23 -14.60
N PHE A 513 10.76 -4.22 -14.25
CA PHE A 513 11.25 -3.05 -13.52
C PHE A 513 11.97 -3.42 -12.22
N PHE A 514 11.33 -4.21 -11.34
CA PHE A 514 11.94 -4.55 -10.05
C PHE A 514 13.18 -5.42 -10.18
N ARG A 515 13.24 -6.34 -11.15
CA ARG A 515 14.44 -7.12 -11.42
C ARG A 515 15.61 -6.24 -11.85
N ARG A 516 15.37 -5.26 -12.72
CA ARG A 516 16.38 -4.25 -13.10
C ARG A 516 16.81 -3.40 -11.90
N ALA A 517 15.84 -2.95 -11.12
CA ALA A 517 16.07 -2.07 -9.98
C ALA A 517 16.91 -2.72 -8.87
N PHE A 518 16.73 -4.02 -8.62
CA PHE A 518 17.33 -4.72 -7.48
C PHE A 518 18.46 -5.68 -7.82
N HIS A 519 18.37 -6.42 -8.91
CA HIS A 519 19.22 -7.60 -9.12
C HIS A 519 20.36 -7.37 -10.12
N LYS A 520 20.37 -6.25 -10.87
CA LYS A 520 21.41 -5.91 -11.85
C LYS A 520 21.88 -7.12 -12.70
N THR A 521 20.99 -8.05 -13.00
CA THR A 521 21.32 -9.27 -13.75
C THR A 521 21.56 -8.94 -15.20
N GLU A 522 22.54 -9.57 -15.86
CA GLU A 522 22.80 -9.38 -17.29
C GLU A 522 21.59 -9.74 -18.18
N GLU A 523 20.73 -10.67 -17.73
CA GLU A 523 19.43 -10.98 -18.37
C GLU A 523 18.42 -9.80 -18.36
N ALA A 524 18.67 -8.75 -17.57
CA ALA A 524 17.92 -7.50 -17.67
C ALA A 524 18.08 -6.80 -19.02
N HIS A 525 19.13 -7.15 -19.79
CA HIS A 525 19.34 -6.65 -21.14
C HIS A 525 18.60 -7.47 -22.22
N THR A 526 18.06 -8.65 -21.88
CA THR A 526 17.30 -9.51 -22.82
C THR A 526 15.79 -9.46 -22.61
N ALA A 527 15.30 -9.20 -21.39
CA ALA A 527 14.00 -8.57 -21.24
C ALA A 527 14.13 -7.20 -21.91
N PRO A 528 13.32 -6.87 -22.93
CA PRO A 528 13.60 -5.77 -23.85
C PRO A 528 14.06 -4.55 -23.06
N SER A 529 15.37 -4.29 -23.13
CA SER A 529 15.92 -3.08 -22.58
C SER A 529 15.38 -2.01 -23.50
N PHE A 530 14.26 -1.40 -23.12
CA PHE A 530 13.71 -0.25 -23.83
C PHE A 530 14.54 1.00 -23.51
N ALA A 531 15.88 0.85 -23.55
CA ALA A 531 16.73 1.97 -23.86
C ALA A 531 16.27 2.50 -25.22
N PRO A 532 16.27 3.83 -25.42
CA PRO A 532 15.87 4.42 -26.68
C PRO A 532 16.66 3.73 -27.80
N VAL A 533 15.94 3.22 -28.80
CA VAL A 533 16.58 2.82 -30.06
C VAL A 533 17.30 4.07 -30.55
N GLY A 534 18.63 4.02 -30.50
CA GLY A 534 19.51 5.12 -30.88
C GLY A 534 19.45 5.44 -32.36
#